data_AF-A0A3Q8ZTU1-F1
#
_entry.id   AF-A0A3Q8ZTU1-F1
#
_cell.length_a   1.000
_cell.length_b   1.000
_cell.length_c   1.000
_cell.angle_alpha   90.00
_cell.angle_beta   90.00
_cell.angle_gamma   90.00
#
_symmetry.space_group_name_H-M   'P 1'
#
loop_
_entity.id
_entity.type
_entity.pdbx_description
1 polymer ?
#
loop_
_entity_poly.entity_id
_entity_poly.type
_entity_poly.pdbx_seq_one_letter_code
_entity_poly.pdbx_strand_id
1 'polypeptide(L)'
;MSVGAALELLLRLIHSRAMKLAALPEDERDIHYDLIRRACCAAAEHIGQNPDKAAITANDMVEFVHALVGIIEAGCDSDQGPSTDRPPARHFGSRGHGMTRI
;
A
#
# COMPACT_ATOMS: atom_id res chain seq x y z
N MET A 1 -26.26 14.93 3.79
CA MET A 1 -25.14 13.98 3.81
C MET A 1 -24.87 13.64 5.28
N SER A 2 -24.80 12.37 5.67
CA SER A 2 -24.49 12.02 7.06
C SER A 2 -22.99 12.18 7.31
N VAL A 3 -22.60 12.44 8.56
CA VAL A 3 -21.17 12.50 8.96
C VAL A 3 -20.46 11.20 8.62
N GLY A 4 -21.11 10.05 8.83
CA GLY A 4 -20.56 8.74 8.49
C GLY A 4 -20.27 8.58 6.99
N ALA A 5 -21.19 9.00 6.13
CA ALA A 5 -20.97 8.94 4.68
C ALA A 5 -19.84 9.87 4.21
N ALA A 6 -19.71 11.05 4.81
CA ALA A 6 -18.60 11.96 4.51
C ALA A 6 -17.26 11.37 4.93
N LEU A 7 -17.19 10.77 6.13
CA LEU A 7 -15.99 10.12 6.62
C LEU A 7 -15.57 8.93 5.74
N GLU A 8 -16.52 8.09 5.33
CA GLU A 8 -16.27 6.97 4.43
C GLU A 8 -15.67 7.43 3.09
N LEU A 9 -16.19 8.53 2.53
CA LEU A 9 -15.64 9.12 1.30
C LEU A 9 -14.22 9.66 1.51
N LEU A 10 -13.96 10.33 2.64
CA LEU A 10 -12.61 10.81 2.98
C LEU A 10 -11.63 9.65 3.10
N LEU A 11 -12.00 8.58 3.81
CA LEU A 11 -11.17 7.39 3.97
C LEU A 11 -10.87 6.73 2.61
N ARG A 12 -11.87 6.60 1.73
CA ARG A 12 -11.66 6.07 0.36
C ARG A 12 -10.69 6.91 -0.46
N LEU A 13 -10.81 8.24 -0.40
CA LEU A 13 -9.94 9.15 -1.14
C LEU A 13 -8.49 9.06 -0.64
N ILE A 14 -8.30 9.05 0.68
CA ILE A 14 -6.99 8.92 1.32
C ILE A 14 -6.35 7.57 0.94
N HIS A 15 -7.09 6.47 1.10
CA HIS A 15 -6.60 5.14 0.76
C HIS A 15 -6.23 5.03 -0.73
N SER A 16 -7.09 5.51 -1.62
CA SER A 16 -6.81 5.52 -3.07
C SER A 16 -5.54 6.30 -3.41
N ARG A 17 -5.30 7.44 -2.74
CA ARG A 17 -4.08 8.22 -2.93
C ARG A 17 -2.85 7.48 -2.39
N ALA A 18 -2.94 6.88 -1.22
CA ALA A 18 -1.83 6.12 -0.63
C ALA A 18 -1.45 4.90 -1.49
N MET A 19 -2.43 4.16 -2.02
CA MET A 19 -2.17 3.07 -2.98
C MET A 19 -1.40 3.54 -4.20
N LYS A 20 -1.73 4.72 -4.75
CA LYS A 20 -1.00 5.29 -5.88
C LYS A 20 0.43 5.68 -5.53
N LEU A 21 0.67 6.18 -4.31
CA LEU A 21 2.01 6.51 -3.83
C LEU A 21 2.85 5.27 -3.56
N ALA A 22 2.27 4.23 -2.94
CA ALA A 22 2.93 2.97 -2.68
C ALA A 22 3.37 2.25 -3.97
N ALA A 23 2.70 2.51 -5.10
CA ALA A 23 3.09 1.97 -6.40
C ALA A 23 4.29 2.69 -7.04
N LEU A 24 4.72 3.84 -6.52
CA LEU A 24 5.89 4.57 -7.02
C LEU A 24 7.17 4.05 -6.36
N PRO A 25 8.34 4.13 -7.03
CA PRO A 25 9.65 3.97 -6.40
C PRO A 25 9.84 4.96 -5.25
N GLU A 26 10.57 4.56 -4.19
CA GLU A 26 10.77 5.38 -2.99
C GLU A 26 11.35 6.77 -3.30
N ASP A 27 12.33 6.84 -4.20
CA ASP A 27 13.00 8.07 -4.63
C ASP A 27 12.08 9.04 -5.40
N GLU A 28 11.00 8.54 -6.00
CA GLU A 28 10.01 9.38 -6.70
C GLU A 28 8.93 9.91 -5.75
N ARG A 29 8.79 9.36 -4.53
CA ARG A 29 7.72 9.73 -3.59
C ARG A 29 7.96 11.05 -2.87
N ASP A 30 9.22 11.43 -2.66
CA ASP A 30 9.59 12.65 -1.91
C ASP A 30 8.92 13.91 -2.46
N ILE A 31 8.86 14.05 -3.78
CA ILE A 31 8.20 15.17 -4.45
C ILE A 31 6.70 15.20 -4.10
N HIS A 32 6.06 14.03 -3.97
CA HIS A 32 4.65 13.95 -3.61
C HIS A 32 4.40 14.27 -2.14
N TYR A 33 5.28 13.85 -1.23
CA TYR A 33 5.18 14.23 0.19
C TYR A 33 5.36 15.73 0.39
N ASP A 34 6.31 16.35 -0.34
CA ASP A 34 6.49 17.79 -0.36
C ASP A 34 5.26 18.55 -0.87
N LEU A 35 4.62 18.05 -1.93
CA LEU A 35 3.37 18.61 -2.45
C LEU A 35 2.23 18.49 -1.44
N ILE A 36 2.11 17.34 -0.76
CA ILE A 36 1.12 17.14 0.30
C ILE A 36 1.36 18.14 1.44
N ARG A 37 2.60 18.28 1.91
CA ARG A 37 2.95 19.23 2.97
C ARG A 37 2.50 20.65 2.62
N ARG A 38 2.87 21.14 1.43
CA ARG A 38 2.51 22.49 0.96
C ARG A 38 1.00 22.68 0.87
N ALA A 39 0.29 21.70 0.31
CA ALA A 39 -1.16 21.75 0.19
C ALA A 39 -1.84 21.74 1.57
N CYS A 40 -1.36 20.92 2.51
CA CYS A 40 -1.87 20.87 3.87
C CYS A 40 -1.60 22.16 4.64
N CYS A 41 -0.42 22.78 4.51
CA CYS A 41 -0.15 24.11 5.09
C CYS A 41 -1.18 25.13 4.59
N ALA A 42 -1.33 25.26 3.26
CA ALA A 42 -2.24 26.23 2.67
C ALA A 42 -3.70 25.98 3.09
N ALA A 43 -4.13 24.71 3.15
CA ALA A 43 -5.47 24.36 3.60
C ALA A 43 -5.67 24.66 5.09
N ALA A 44 -4.69 24.36 5.94
CA ALA A 44 -4.74 24.62 7.38
C ALA A 44 -4.80 26.13 7.70
N GLU A 45 -4.02 26.94 6.99
CA GLU A 45 -4.11 28.40 7.08
C GLU A 45 -5.47 28.91 6.59
N HIS A 46 -5.99 28.36 5.49
CA HIS A 46 -7.28 28.75 4.94
C HIS A 46 -8.45 28.50 5.90
N ILE A 47 -8.37 27.47 6.74
CA ILE A 47 -9.35 27.19 7.80
C ILE A 47 -9.07 27.92 9.12
N GLY A 48 -8.12 28.87 9.12
CA GLY A 48 -7.88 29.80 10.23
C GLY A 48 -6.77 29.39 11.19
N GLN A 49 -5.96 28.38 10.88
CA GLN A 49 -4.76 28.13 11.68
C GLN A 49 -3.70 29.21 11.41
N ASN A 50 -2.90 29.53 12.44
CA ASN A 50 -1.71 30.36 12.23
C ASN A 50 -0.60 29.56 11.53
N PRO A 51 0.40 30.22 10.92
CA PRO A 51 1.43 29.54 10.13
C PRO A 51 2.17 28.43 10.88
N ASP A 52 2.50 28.64 12.15
CA ASP A 52 3.22 27.64 12.95
C ASP A 52 2.38 26.38 13.18
N LYS A 53 1.09 26.55 13.51
CA LYS A 53 0.15 25.43 13.67
C LYS A 53 -0.17 24.74 12.35
N ALA A 54 -0.25 25.50 11.26
CA ALA A 54 -0.46 24.97 9.93
C ALA A 54 0.73 24.10 9.49
N ALA A 55 1.95 24.53 9.77
CA ALA A 55 3.16 23.76 9.52
C ALA A 55 3.19 22.45 10.32
N ILE A 56 2.82 22.48 11.61
CA ILE A 56 2.70 21.26 12.43
C ILE A 56 1.66 20.31 11.83
N THR A 57 0.45 20.83 11.54
CA THR A 57 -0.63 20.03 10.94
C THR A 57 -0.17 19.40 9.61
N ALA A 58 0.52 20.16 8.77
CA ALA A 58 1.02 19.65 7.49
C ALA A 58 2.05 18.54 7.65
N ASN A 59 2.96 18.66 8.62
CA ASN A 59 3.94 17.61 8.92
C ASN A 59 3.24 16.35 9.43
N ASP A 60 2.29 16.48 10.36
CA ASP A 60 1.50 15.35 10.87
C ASP A 60 0.75 14.63 9.74
N MET A 61 0.20 15.39 8.79
CA MET A 61 -0.47 14.83 7.62
C MET A 61 0.48 14.07 6.69
N VAL A 62 1.72 14.55 6.53
CA VAL A 62 2.76 13.84 5.75
C VAL A 62 3.15 12.54 6.44
N GLU A 63 3.42 12.56 7.75
CA GLU A 63 3.73 11.37 8.54
C GLU A 63 2.60 10.34 8.49
N PHE A 64 1.35 10.80 8.57
CA PHE A 64 0.18 9.93 8.42
C PHE A 64 0.15 9.24 7.05
N VAL A 65 0.46 9.95 5.95
CA VAL A 65 0.51 9.37 4.61
C VAL A 65 1.70 8.41 4.47
N HIS A 66 2.87 8.74 5.03
CA HIS A 66 4.02 7.82 5.08
C HIS A 66 3.66 6.51 5.78
N ALA A 67 3.06 6.58 6.96
CA ALA A 67 2.64 5.41 7.71
C ALA A 67 1.64 4.56 6.92
N LEU A 68 0.67 5.19 6.26
CA LEU A 68 -0.32 4.48 5.46
C LEU A 68 0.30 3.78 4.24
N VAL A 69 1.27 4.43 3.57
CA VAL A 69 2.03 3.82 2.48
C VAL A 69 2.83 2.62 2.98
N GLY A 70 3.55 2.75 4.10
CA GLY A 70 4.30 1.64 4.69
C GLY A 70 3.43 0.44 5.09
N ILE A 71 2.20 0.68 5.56
CA ILE A 71 1.23 -0.40 5.83
C ILE A 71 0.84 -1.12 4.54
N ILE A 72 0.58 -0.37 3.46
CA ILE A 72 0.22 -0.95 2.15
C ILE A 72 1.36 -1.80 1.61
N GLU A 73 2.59 -1.30 1.68
CA GLU A 73 3.79 -2.02 1.22
C GLU A 73 4.01 -3.31 2.00
N ALA A 74 3.94 -3.25 3.33
CA ALA A 74 4.07 -4.44 4.18
C ALA A 74 2.98 -5.49 3.88
N GLY A 75 1.77 -5.05 3.53
CA GLY A 75 0.68 -5.91 3.08
C GLY A 75 0.94 -6.57 1.72
N CYS A 76 1.50 -5.83 0.76
CA CYS A 76 1.86 -6.35 -0.55
C CYS A 76 3.01 -7.37 -0.49
N ASP A 77 3.99 -7.16 0.37
CA ASP A 77 5.11 -8.10 0.55
C ASP A 77 4.65 -9.42 1.20
N SER A 78 3.62 -9.35 2.05
CA SER A 78 3.03 -10.52 2.71
C SER A 78 2.22 -11.42 1.77
N ASP A 79 1.70 -10.87 0.67
CA ASP A 79 0.92 -11.61 -0.34
C ASP A 79 1.83 -12.39 -1.33
N GLN A 80 3.16 -12.21 -1.25
CA GLN A 80 4.17 -12.97 -1.99
C GLN A 80 4.76 -14.16 -1.20
N GLY A 81 4.04 -14.69 -0.20
CA GLY A 81 4.37 -15.98 0.40
C GLY A 81 4.37 -17.11 -0.65
N PRO A 82 5.25 -18.12 -0.56
CA PRO A 82 5.38 -19.14 -1.59
C PRO A 82 4.07 -19.90 -1.70
N SER A 83 3.45 -19.85 -2.87
CA SER A 83 2.32 -20.73 -3.20
C SER A 83 2.83 -22.17 -3.24
N THR A 84 2.94 -22.80 -2.06
CA THR A 84 3.25 -24.21 -1.88
C THR A 84 1.98 -25.05 -2.00
N ASP A 85 1.23 -24.87 -3.08
CA ASP A 85 0.13 -25.76 -3.42
C ASP A 85 0.27 -26.29 -4.85
N ARG A 86 1.44 -26.87 -5.13
CA ARG A 86 1.57 -27.87 -6.19
C ARG A 86 2.08 -29.17 -5.57
N PRO A 87 1.23 -30.20 -5.41
CA PRO A 87 1.72 -31.49 -4.99
C PRO A 87 2.69 -32.02 -6.06
N PRO A 88 3.81 -32.66 -5.67
CA PRO A 88 4.69 -33.27 -6.67
C PRO A 88 3.90 -34.37 -7.36
N ALA A 89 3.77 -34.26 -8.68
CA ALA A 89 3.27 -35.35 -9.50
C ALA A 89 4.17 -36.57 -9.24
N ARG A 90 3.67 -37.51 -8.45
CA ARG A 90 4.23 -38.85 -8.31
C ARG A 90 4.08 -39.52 -9.67
N HIS A 91 5.09 -39.38 -10.54
CA HIS A 91 5.24 -40.25 -11.68
C HIS A 91 5.55 -41.65 -11.15
N PHE A 92 4.48 -42.44 -11.00
CA PHE A 92 4.52 -43.88 -10.86
C PHE A 92 5.36 -44.46 -11.98
N GLY A 93 6.42 -45.18 -11.61
CA GLY A 93 7.22 -45.95 -12.54
C GLY A 93 6.35 -47.02 -13.22
N SER A 94 6.12 -46.87 -14.51
CA SER A 94 5.61 -47.94 -15.36
C SER A 94 6.81 -48.58 -16.06
N ARG A 95 7.46 -49.53 -15.37
CA ARG A 95 8.53 -50.35 -15.96
C ARG A 95 7.88 -51.59 -16.58
N GLY A 96 7.42 -51.45 -17.82
CA GLY A 96 7.06 -52.57 -18.69
C GLY A 96 8.24 -52.95 -19.58
N HIS A 97 8.82 -54.13 -19.36
CA HIS A 97 9.63 -54.99 -20.27
C HIS A 97 10.05 -56.18 -19.38
N GLY A 98 9.64 -57.44 -19.55
CA GLY A 98 9.42 -58.22 -20.76
C GLY A 98 10.68 -59.04 -21.06
N MET A 99 10.83 -60.25 -20.49
CA MET A 99 11.47 -61.42 -21.13
C MET A 99 11.53 -62.69 -20.23
N THR A 100 11.00 -63.79 -20.78
CA THR A 100 11.49 -65.19 -20.77
C THR A 100 11.56 -65.99 -19.45
N ARG A 101 10.62 -66.94 -19.29
CA ARG A 101 10.76 -68.17 -18.50
C ARG A 101 11.54 -69.21 -19.31
N ILE A 102 12.47 -69.90 -18.66
CA ILE A 102 12.90 -71.28 -18.98
C ILE A 102 12.63 -72.10 -17.74
#